data_AF-A0A961C6F4-F1
#
_entry.id   AF-A0A961C6F4-F1
#
_cell.length_a   1.000
_cell.length_b   1.000
_cell.length_c   1.000
_cell.angle_alpha   90.00
_cell.angle_beta   90.00
_cell.angle_gamma   90.00
#
_symmetry.space_group_name_H-M   'P 1'
#
loop_
_entity.id
_entity.type
_entity.pdbx_description
1 polymer ?
#
loop_
_entity_poly.entity_id
_entity_poly.type
_entity_poly.pdbx_seq_one_letter_code
_entity_poly.pdbx_strand_id
1 'polypeptide(L)'
;MSSSAGTSPDNDRISGTKPAFERLPMVPILAVVSAIAVGLANANGISIGDDGVGYRAIADSLLAGDGLGYFLERPVTVWPPLWPALMAFVAKVTPLDTVGAAILLNCLVAALIVFAGNRLLRLITSDPTLILMGTAVLAIGPATVGLGHVLMTDMAFALVVIVWMTLLIKATSARSLGLLIGAAAFSWLGFGLRYVGLTLIAIGGLWLLLQHGRPFLERLRDGIIYGVVACIVPVAWMVRNYSIDETFTGERHTSARGLIDNGFDIAATIGRFILPGVLNEQTKPWAAVGILATGLAVVAVWRILADNNGSSRPTEVITAGWRQLGTPVGLVGTWTVLYLVYMLYVRTTTALNQLDLRLLFPAYFTTIFMGIVIAERGPRIGVEIRRARVIVGTWMAANVVAGLIAMVAFGMGHPFFTGDYQSDTFREVRANPVLAAIPPGCETYSNLPNALYPRLNPRGWSPQRTALESIDPVDDLERIEKRSKDHETCLVWIDEQPVYGHLWTLDQLKDRLTLTKLGQNDSVSVFRVTPGSTN
;
A
#
# COMPACT_ATOMS: atom_id res chain seq x y z
N MET A 1 -13.44 48.16 66.87
CA MET A 1 -12.22 47.43 66.48
C MET A 1 -12.60 45.97 66.32
N SER A 2 -12.53 45.52 65.07
CA SER A 2 -13.04 44.27 64.51
C SER A 2 -12.02 43.14 64.60
N SER A 3 -12.45 41.91 64.84
CA SER A 3 -11.92 40.74 64.13
C SER A 3 -12.86 39.55 64.32
N SER A 4 -13.61 39.23 63.27
CA SER A 4 -14.52 38.10 63.14
C SER A 4 -13.75 36.85 62.73
N ALA A 5 -13.78 35.80 63.55
CA ALA A 5 -13.36 34.46 63.15
C ALA A 5 -14.47 33.82 62.32
N GLY A 6 -14.38 33.98 61.00
CA GLY A 6 -15.25 33.35 60.02
C GLY A 6 -14.80 31.92 59.76
N THR A 7 -15.74 31.00 59.95
CA THR A 7 -15.75 29.62 59.47
C THR A 7 -15.42 29.53 57.98
N SER A 8 -14.48 28.65 57.60
CA SER A 8 -14.22 28.29 56.20
C SER A 8 -15.18 27.17 55.77
N PRO A 9 -16.04 27.38 54.75
CA PRO A 9 -16.71 26.32 54.03
C PRO A 9 -15.91 25.93 52.76
N ASP A 10 -16.33 24.83 52.15
CA ASP A 10 -15.97 24.36 50.80
C ASP A 10 -14.60 23.73 50.58
N ASN A 11 -14.54 22.44 50.94
CA ASN A 11 -13.63 21.46 50.33
C ASN A 11 -14.39 20.56 49.33
N ASP A 12 -15.35 21.13 48.60
CA ASP A 12 -16.09 20.46 47.54
C ASP A 12 -15.89 21.19 46.22
N ARG A 13 -14.91 20.76 45.42
CA ARG A 13 -14.90 21.04 43.97
C ARG A 13 -13.99 20.09 43.18
N ILE A 14 -14.67 19.36 42.30
CA ILE A 14 -14.22 18.80 41.01
C ILE A 14 -13.58 17.41 41.07
N SER A 15 -14.34 16.42 41.55
CA SER A 15 -14.34 15.11 40.88
C SER A 15 -15.11 15.24 39.57
N GLY A 16 -14.45 15.77 38.53
CA GLY A 16 -14.99 15.77 37.18
C GLY A 16 -15.14 14.33 36.71
N THR A 17 -16.34 13.76 36.83
CA THR A 17 -16.69 12.52 36.15
C THR A 17 -16.49 12.74 34.67
N LYS A 18 -15.42 12.17 34.12
CA LYS A 18 -15.19 12.04 32.69
C LYS A 18 -16.51 11.63 32.00
N PRO A 19 -16.93 12.31 30.92
CA PRO A 19 -18.21 12.06 30.29
C PRO A 19 -18.37 10.57 29.95
N ALA A 20 -19.60 10.04 30.05
CA ALA A 20 -19.90 8.61 29.87
C ALA A 20 -19.34 7.99 28.56
N PHE A 21 -19.14 8.83 27.54
CA PHE A 21 -18.52 8.45 26.27
C PHE A 21 -17.05 8.01 26.39
N GLU A 22 -16.29 8.51 27.37
CA GLU A 22 -14.89 8.10 27.60
C GLU A 22 -14.74 6.70 28.23
N ARG A 23 -15.84 6.09 28.69
CA ARG A 23 -15.83 4.75 29.32
C ARG A 23 -16.21 3.62 28.37
N LEU A 24 -16.78 3.91 27.19
CA LEU A 24 -17.10 2.86 26.23
C LEU A 24 -15.82 2.36 25.53
N PRO A 25 -15.63 1.04 25.36
CA PRO A 25 -14.52 0.46 24.61
C PRO A 25 -14.73 0.64 23.10
N MET A 26 -14.89 1.89 22.63
CA MET A 26 -15.18 2.22 21.24
C MET A 26 -14.10 1.74 20.28
N VAL A 27 -12.82 1.79 20.68
CA VAL A 27 -11.71 1.35 19.83
C VAL A 27 -11.76 -0.16 19.58
N PRO A 28 -11.88 -1.03 20.60
CA PRO A 28 -12.14 -2.46 20.39
C PRO A 28 -13.37 -2.74 19.52
N ILE A 29 -14.49 -2.04 19.74
CA ILE A 29 -15.70 -2.21 18.93
C ILE A 29 -15.42 -1.88 17.47
N LEU A 30 -14.83 -0.72 17.19
CA LEU A 30 -14.48 -0.31 15.82
C LEU A 30 -13.48 -1.27 15.17
N ALA A 31 -12.53 -1.83 15.93
CA ALA A 31 -11.59 -2.81 15.40
C ALA A 31 -12.28 -4.11 14.99
N VAL A 32 -13.22 -4.61 15.82
CA VAL A 32 -14.05 -5.78 15.48
C VAL A 32 -14.93 -5.49 14.27
N VAL A 33 -15.58 -4.33 14.23
CA VAL A 33 -16.40 -3.92 13.08
C VAL A 33 -15.55 -3.82 11.81
N SER A 34 -14.33 -3.32 11.89
CA SER A 34 -13.40 -3.25 10.75
C SER A 34 -13.06 -4.64 10.21
N ALA A 35 -12.69 -5.59 11.08
CA ALA A 35 -12.42 -6.96 10.69
C ALA A 35 -13.65 -7.65 10.07
N ILE A 36 -14.83 -7.45 10.66
CA ILE A 36 -16.10 -7.98 10.12
C ILE A 36 -16.40 -7.36 8.76
N ALA A 37 -16.25 -6.05 8.60
CA ALA A 37 -16.51 -5.37 7.33
C ALA A 37 -15.61 -5.91 6.21
N VAL A 38 -14.32 -6.09 6.49
CA VAL A 38 -13.40 -6.73 5.52
C VAL A 38 -13.77 -8.19 5.27
N GLY A 39 -14.17 -8.95 6.29
CA GLY A 39 -14.62 -10.33 6.11
C GLY A 39 -15.86 -10.45 5.24
N LEU A 40 -16.87 -9.58 5.46
CA LEU A 40 -18.09 -9.50 4.66
C LEU A 40 -17.81 -9.03 3.23
N ALA A 41 -16.90 -8.07 3.04
CA ALA A 41 -16.49 -7.64 1.71
C ALA A 41 -15.87 -8.78 0.89
N ASN A 42 -15.26 -9.77 1.55
CA ASN A 42 -14.67 -10.94 0.91
C ASN A 42 -15.57 -12.19 0.90
N ALA A 43 -16.87 -12.05 1.19
CA ALA A 43 -17.80 -13.18 1.26
C ALA A 43 -17.93 -13.95 -0.07
N ASN A 44 -17.74 -13.28 -1.20
CA ASN A 44 -17.72 -13.87 -2.55
C ASN A 44 -16.30 -14.08 -3.12
N GLY A 45 -15.27 -14.02 -2.27
CA GLY A 45 -13.87 -14.10 -2.67
C GLY A 45 -13.15 -12.77 -2.51
N ILE A 46 -11.83 -12.79 -2.69
CA ILE A 46 -10.94 -11.61 -2.66
C ILE A 46 -10.54 -11.25 -4.09
N SER A 47 -10.40 -9.96 -4.39
CA SER A 47 -9.89 -9.53 -5.69
C SER A 47 -8.38 -9.80 -5.80
N ILE A 48 -7.98 -10.43 -6.91
CA ILE A 48 -6.58 -10.80 -7.17
C ILE A 48 -6.13 -10.23 -8.51
N GLY A 49 -5.13 -9.35 -8.48
CA GLY A 49 -4.43 -8.84 -9.66
C GLY A 49 -3.09 -9.54 -9.87
N ASP A 50 -2.25 -9.03 -10.77
CA ASP A 50 -0.97 -9.67 -11.13
C ASP A 50 -0.06 -9.95 -9.93
N ASP A 51 0.18 -8.94 -9.10
CA ASP A 51 0.98 -9.08 -7.87
C ASP A 51 0.36 -10.12 -6.92
N GLY A 52 -0.97 -10.18 -6.85
CA GLY A 52 -1.71 -11.09 -5.98
C GLY A 52 -1.55 -12.56 -6.39
N VAL A 53 -1.52 -12.84 -7.70
CA VAL A 53 -1.21 -14.18 -8.24
C VAL A 53 0.22 -14.57 -7.88
N GLY A 54 1.17 -13.64 -8.01
CA GLY A 54 2.56 -13.83 -7.57
C GLY A 54 2.63 -14.22 -6.09
N TYR A 55 2.00 -13.44 -5.20
CA TYR A 55 2.00 -13.75 -3.77
C TYR A 55 1.37 -15.11 -3.44
N ARG A 56 0.25 -15.44 -4.08
CA ARG A 56 -0.40 -16.75 -3.93
C ARG A 56 0.53 -17.88 -4.39
N ALA A 57 1.12 -17.77 -5.57
CA ALA A 57 1.96 -18.82 -6.13
C ALA A 57 3.25 -19.04 -5.32
N ILE A 58 3.85 -17.98 -4.76
CA ILE A 58 4.98 -18.11 -3.83
C ILE A 58 4.55 -18.82 -2.55
N ALA A 59 3.38 -18.48 -2.00
CA ALA A 59 2.86 -19.13 -0.80
C ALA A 59 2.58 -20.63 -1.04
N ASP A 60 1.98 -20.98 -2.19
CA ASP A 60 1.74 -22.36 -2.59
C ASP A 60 3.07 -23.12 -2.79
N SER A 61 4.09 -22.50 -3.39
CA SER A 61 5.45 -23.06 -3.54
C SER A 61 6.11 -23.35 -2.19
N LEU A 62 5.99 -22.44 -1.23
CA LEU A 62 6.50 -22.64 0.14
C LEU A 62 5.80 -23.82 0.85
N LEU A 63 4.49 -23.98 0.66
CA LEU A 63 3.73 -25.09 1.21
C LEU A 63 4.11 -26.43 0.57
N ALA A 64 4.42 -26.43 -0.72
CA ALA A 64 4.87 -27.61 -1.46
C ALA A 64 6.31 -28.04 -1.10
N GLY A 65 7.10 -27.18 -0.45
CA GLY A 65 8.50 -27.42 -0.14
C GLY A 65 9.47 -27.05 -1.26
N ASP A 66 8.99 -26.39 -2.31
CA ASP A 66 9.78 -25.96 -3.47
C ASP A 66 10.64 -24.70 -3.18
N GLY A 67 10.40 -24.06 -2.03
CA GLY A 67 11.10 -22.84 -1.62
C GLY A 67 10.48 -21.56 -2.21
N LEU A 68 11.27 -20.48 -2.21
CA LEU A 68 10.85 -19.13 -2.59
C LEU A 68 10.92 -18.96 -4.12
N GLY A 69 9.81 -19.23 -4.80
CA GLY A 69 9.68 -19.02 -6.24
C GLY A 69 8.22 -19.15 -6.68
N TYR A 70 7.94 -18.74 -7.92
CA TYR A 70 6.66 -18.95 -8.58
C TYR A 70 6.88 -19.31 -10.05
N PHE A 71 5.82 -19.48 -10.84
CA PHE A 71 5.96 -20.05 -12.19
C PHE A 71 6.71 -19.16 -13.20
N LEU A 72 6.76 -17.82 -13.01
CA LEU A 72 7.52 -16.93 -13.90
C LEU A 72 8.94 -16.61 -13.40
N GLU A 73 9.25 -16.90 -12.13
CA GLU A 73 10.55 -16.56 -11.53
C GLU A 73 10.91 -17.56 -10.43
N ARG A 74 12.02 -18.29 -10.62
CA ARG A 74 12.56 -19.20 -9.62
C ARG A 74 14.10 -19.12 -9.60
N PRO A 75 14.72 -18.75 -8.46
CA PRO A 75 14.08 -18.27 -7.23
C PRO A 75 13.64 -16.81 -7.34
N VAL A 76 12.66 -16.38 -6.53
CA VAL A 76 12.14 -15.00 -6.58
C VAL A 76 13.16 -14.00 -6.03
N THR A 77 13.36 -12.87 -6.72
CA THR A 77 14.11 -11.68 -6.28
C THR A 77 13.27 -10.41 -6.42
N VAL A 78 12.32 -10.35 -7.36
CA VAL A 78 11.51 -9.16 -7.66
C VAL A 78 10.53 -8.77 -6.55
N TRP A 79 10.10 -9.74 -5.74
CA TRP A 79 9.16 -9.52 -4.65
C TRP A 79 9.74 -9.80 -3.26
N PRO A 80 9.38 -8.99 -2.27
CA PRO A 80 9.66 -9.26 -0.86
C PRO A 80 8.94 -10.52 -0.34
N PRO A 81 9.56 -11.26 0.60
CA PRO A 81 9.10 -12.61 0.95
C PRO A 81 8.04 -12.65 2.06
N LEU A 82 7.83 -11.57 2.83
CA LEU A 82 7.12 -11.66 4.11
C LEU A 82 5.64 -11.98 3.93
N TRP A 83 4.96 -11.34 2.97
CA TRP A 83 3.53 -11.55 2.79
C TRP A 83 3.19 -12.97 2.30
N PRO A 84 3.84 -13.52 1.26
CA PRO A 84 3.66 -14.93 0.90
C PRO A 84 4.04 -15.90 2.01
N ALA A 85 5.10 -15.61 2.77
CA ALA A 85 5.49 -16.44 3.91
C ALA A 85 4.44 -16.46 5.02
N LEU A 86 3.80 -15.31 5.32
CA LEU A 86 2.70 -15.22 6.26
C LEU A 86 1.47 -15.97 5.76
N MET A 87 1.12 -15.83 4.47
CA MET A 87 0.04 -16.59 3.85
C MET A 87 0.28 -18.11 3.96
N ALA A 88 1.47 -18.57 3.58
CA ALA A 88 1.86 -19.98 3.70
C ALA A 88 1.83 -20.46 5.16
N PHE A 89 2.34 -19.67 6.11
CA PHE A 89 2.29 -20.01 7.52
C PHE A 89 0.85 -20.17 8.03
N VAL A 90 -0.03 -19.21 7.74
CA VAL A 90 -1.44 -19.26 8.16
C VAL A 90 -2.16 -20.43 7.51
N ALA A 91 -1.98 -20.66 6.20
CA ALA A 91 -2.55 -21.81 5.50
C ALA A 91 -2.02 -23.15 6.06
N LYS A 92 -0.78 -23.21 6.54
CA LYS A 92 -0.19 -24.41 7.14
C LYS A 92 -0.80 -24.76 8.51
N VAL A 93 -1.14 -23.75 9.32
CA VAL A 93 -1.61 -23.94 10.71
C VAL A 93 -3.13 -23.84 10.87
N THR A 94 -3.85 -23.58 9.77
CA THR A 94 -5.32 -23.48 9.76
C THR A 94 -5.89 -24.39 8.66
N PRO A 95 -7.21 -24.63 8.61
CA PRO A 95 -7.85 -25.34 7.50
C PRO A 95 -7.98 -24.51 6.21
N LEU A 96 -7.44 -23.29 6.17
CA LEU A 96 -7.60 -22.36 5.05
C LEU A 96 -6.57 -22.66 3.95
N ASP A 97 -6.94 -22.42 2.70
CA ASP A 97 -5.99 -22.32 1.60
C ASP A 97 -5.25 -20.97 1.63
N THR A 98 -4.33 -20.74 0.70
CA THR A 98 -3.55 -19.49 0.64
C THR A 98 -4.40 -18.25 0.40
N VAL A 99 -5.54 -18.38 -0.30
CA VAL A 99 -6.50 -17.28 -0.51
C VAL A 99 -7.26 -16.97 0.77
N GLY A 100 -7.81 -17.98 1.46
CA GLY A 100 -8.47 -17.82 2.75
C GLY A 100 -7.53 -17.28 3.82
N ALA A 101 -6.27 -17.72 3.82
CA ALA A 101 -5.23 -17.17 4.69
C ALA A 101 -5.01 -15.67 4.44
N ALA A 102 -5.00 -15.22 3.18
CA ALA A 102 -4.88 -13.80 2.85
C ALA A 102 -6.09 -12.98 3.34
N ILE A 103 -7.31 -13.51 3.20
CA ILE A 103 -8.53 -12.86 3.72
C ILE A 103 -8.43 -12.70 5.24
N LEU A 104 -8.05 -13.76 5.96
CA LEU A 104 -7.88 -13.71 7.42
C LEU A 104 -6.82 -12.68 7.84
N LEU A 105 -5.69 -12.64 7.13
CA LEU A 105 -4.63 -11.65 7.36
C LEU A 105 -5.13 -10.23 7.11
N ASN A 106 -5.90 -9.99 6.05
CA ASN A 106 -6.49 -8.68 5.76
C ASN A 106 -7.47 -8.24 6.86
N CYS A 107 -8.34 -9.14 7.35
CA CYS A 107 -9.22 -8.86 8.50
C CYS A 107 -8.42 -8.46 9.75
N LEU A 108 -7.34 -9.19 10.05
CA LEU A 108 -6.48 -8.90 11.20
C LEU A 108 -5.77 -7.54 11.04
N VAL A 109 -5.21 -7.27 9.87
CA VAL A 109 -4.53 -6.01 9.56
C VAL A 109 -5.51 -4.84 9.71
N ALA A 110 -6.74 -4.96 9.22
CA ALA A 110 -7.77 -3.93 9.35
C ALA A 110 -8.09 -3.60 10.82
N ALA A 111 -8.27 -4.61 11.67
CA ALA A 111 -8.45 -4.41 13.11
C ALA A 111 -7.23 -3.74 13.77
N LEU A 112 -6.02 -4.18 13.42
CA LEU A 112 -4.78 -3.62 13.97
C LEU A 112 -4.55 -2.16 13.55
N ILE A 113 -4.97 -1.76 12.35
CA ILE A 113 -4.93 -0.36 11.89
C ILE A 113 -5.79 0.53 12.79
N VAL A 114 -6.96 0.06 13.24
CA VAL A 114 -7.81 0.83 14.16
C VAL A 114 -7.09 1.10 15.47
N PHE A 115 -6.45 0.09 16.07
CA PHE A 115 -5.69 0.25 17.31
C PHE A 115 -4.45 1.13 17.12
N ALA A 116 -3.62 0.82 16.12
CA ALA A 116 -2.37 1.51 15.86
C ALA A 116 -2.61 2.96 15.45
N GLY A 117 -3.58 3.19 14.56
CA GLY A 117 -3.95 4.51 14.06
C GLY A 117 -4.58 5.37 15.14
N ASN A 118 -5.48 4.83 15.98
CA ASN A 118 -5.99 5.55 17.15
C ASN A 118 -4.84 5.95 18.10
N ARG A 119 -3.89 5.02 18.33
CA ARG A 119 -2.74 5.29 19.19
C ARG A 119 -1.85 6.40 18.65
N LEU A 120 -1.57 6.40 17.33
CA LEU A 120 -0.77 7.44 16.71
C LEU A 120 -1.50 8.79 16.70
N LEU A 121 -2.80 8.82 16.38
CA LEU A 121 -3.63 10.03 16.44
C LEU A 121 -3.59 10.67 17.83
N ARG A 122 -3.68 9.89 18.90
CA ARG A 122 -3.56 10.39 20.29
C ARG A 122 -2.19 10.98 20.64
N LEU A 123 -1.14 10.69 19.85
CA LEU A 123 0.19 11.27 20.04
C LEU A 123 0.34 12.64 19.35
N ILE A 124 -0.53 12.96 18.40
CA ILE A 124 -0.41 14.15 17.54
C ILE A 124 -1.62 15.09 17.61
N THR A 125 -2.73 14.61 18.19
CA THR A 125 -4.00 15.31 18.35
C THR A 125 -4.49 15.15 19.78
N SER A 126 -5.12 16.18 20.33
CA SER A 126 -5.64 16.25 21.70
C SER A 126 -7.17 16.19 21.78
N ASP A 127 -7.90 16.62 20.76
CA ASP A 127 -9.36 16.64 20.72
C ASP A 127 -9.93 15.22 20.59
N PRO A 128 -10.64 14.69 21.62
CA PRO A 128 -11.12 13.32 21.62
C PRO A 128 -12.19 13.05 20.55
N THR A 129 -12.94 14.08 20.14
CA THR A 129 -13.97 13.95 19.10
C THR A 129 -13.33 13.77 17.74
N LEU A 130 -12.33 14.59 17.41
CA LEU A 130 -11.59 14.48 16.15
C LEU A 130 -10.81 13.16 16.06
N ILE A 131 -10.21 12.70 17.18
CA ILE A 131 -9.54 11.40 17.27
C ILE A 131 -10.53 10.27 16.98
N LEU A 132 -11.72 10.29 17.59
CA LEU A 132 -12.75 9.28 17.33
C LEU A 132 -13.21 9.31 15.87
N MET A 133 -13.49 10.49 15.31
CA MET A 133 -13.91 10.64 13.91
C MET A 133 -12.87 10.06 12.95
N GLY A 134 -11.58 10.38 13.16
CA GLY A 134 -10.49 9.78 12.39
C GLY A 134 -10.44 8.26 12.55
N THR A 135 -10.58 7.76 13.78
CA THR A 135 -10.59 6.32 14.07
C THR A 135 -11.75 5.58 13.40
N ALA A 136 -12.93 6.21 13.32
CA ALA A 136 -14.08 5.64 12.61
C ALA A 136 -13.83 5.51 11.10
N VAL A 137 -13.19 6.51 10.48
CA VAL A 137 -12.77 6.44 9.07
C VAL A 137 -11.70 5.37 8.85
N LEU A 138 -10.75 5.19 9.78
CA LEU A 138 -9.80 4.08 9.69
C LEU A 138 -10.50 2.71 9.72
N ALA A 139 -11.55 2.57 10.51
CA ALA A 139 -12.24 1.30 10.72
C ALA A 139 -13.09 0.87 9.52
N ILE A 140 -13.89 1.79 8.96
CA ILE A 140 -14.91 1.46 7.94
C ILE A 140 -14.80 2.39 6.72
N GLY A 141 -13.70 3.13 6.56
CA GLY A 141 -13.49 3.94 5.37
C GLY A 141 -13.35 3.07 4.11
N PRO A 142 -13.71 3.60 2.93
CA PRO A 142 -13.70 2.84 1.69
C PRO A 142 -12.31 2.34 1.32
N ALA A 143 -11.24 3.02 1.74
CA ALA A 143 -9.88 2.55 1.47
C ALA A 143 -9.50 1.33 2.33
N THR A 144 -9.93 1.27 3.60
CA THR A 144 -9.72 0.10 4.46
C THR A 144 -10.52 -1.10 3.95
N VAL A 145 -11.80 -0.90 3.63
CA VAL A 145 -12.66 -1.97 3.09
C VAL A 145 -12.16 -2.42 1.71
N GLY A 146 -11.86 -1.47 0.84
CA GLY A 146 -11.39 -1.73 -0.52
C GLY A 146 -10.06 -2.47 -0.57
N LEU A 147 -9.03 -1.99 0.12
CA LEU A 147 -7.75 -2.71 0.15
C LEU A 147 -7.79 -3.97 1.00
N GLY A 148 -8.70 -4.07 1.97
CA GLY A 148 -9.00 -5.33 2.64
C GLY A 148 -9.62 -6.39 1.72
N HIS A 149 -10.25 -5.97 0.63
CA HIS A 149 -10.81 -6.84 -0.42
C HIS A 149 -9.80 -7.17 -1.55
N VAL A 150 -8.56 -6.73 -1.46
CA VAL A 150 -7.53 -7.01 -2.47
C VAL A 150 -6.39 -7.82 -1.87
N LEU A 151 -5.92 -8.85 -2.59
CA LEU A 151 -4.78 -9.67 -2.18
C LEU A 151 -3.47 -8.93 -2.44
N MET A 152 -3.12 -7.99 -1.55
CA MET A 152 -1.96 -7.12 -1.67
C MET A 152 -1.36 -6.69 -0.33
N THR A 153 -0.17 -6.10 -0.37
CA THR A 153 0.62 -5.75 0.82
C THR A 153 0.43 -4.31 1.30
N ASP A 154 -0.27 -3.48 0.54
CA ASP A 154 -0.38 -2.03 0.75
C ASP A 154 -0.94 -1.68 2.13
N MET A 155 -2.01 -2.37 2.54
CA MET A 155 -2.66 -2.17 3.84
C MET A 155 -1.77 -2.64 5.01
N ALA A 156 -1.13 -3.80 4.87
CA ALA A 156 -0.20 -4.32 5.87
C ALA A 156 1.04 -3.41 6.03
N PHE A 157 1.55 -2.87 4.93
CA PHE A 157 2.67 -1.93 4.95
C PHE A 157 2.27 -0.61 5.64
N ALA A 158 1.08 -0.09 5.38
CA ALA A 158 0.57 1.10 6.07
C ALA A 158 0.44 0.89 7.60
N LEU A 159 -0.01 -0.29 8.04
CA LEU A 159 0.01 -0.66 9.46
C LEU A 159 1.43 -0.63 10.04
N VAL A 160 2.39 -1.25 9.35
CA VAL A 160 3.80 -1.26 9.77
C VAL A 160 4.33 0.16 9.92
N VAL A 161 4.04 1.06 8.99
CA VAL A 161 4.45 2.48 9.04
C VAL A 161 3.86 3.18 10.28
N ILE A 162 2.57 2.99 10.58
CA ILE A 162 1.92 3.61 11.74
C ILE A 162 2.54 3.11 13.06
N VAL A 163 2.77 1.81 13.16
CA VAL A 163 3.39 1.22 14.36
C VAL A 163 4.84 1.66 14.48
N TRP A 164 5.60 1.68 13.39
CA TRP A 164 6.96 2.21 13.32
C TRP A 164 7.05 3.65 13.84
N MET A 165 6.20 4.56 13.36
CA MET A 165 6.14 5.94 13.86
C MET A 165 5.83 5.98 15.36
N THR A 166 4.84 5.21 15.79
CA THR A 166 4.42 5.13 17.20
C THR A 166 5.57 4.67 18.09
N LEU A 167 6.35 3.67 17.64
CA LEU A 167 7.51 3.17 18.36
C LEU A 167 8.64 4.20 18.39
N LEU A 168 8.96 4.87 17.28
CA LEU A 168 9.97 5.94 17.26
C LEU A 168 9.63 7.10 18.20
N ILE A 169 8.37 7.56 18.19
CA ILE A 169 7.89 8.62 19.07
C ILE A 169 8.01 8.19 20.54
N LYS A 170 7.61 6.96 20.88
CA LYS A 170 7.71 6.45 22.25
C LYS A 170 9.15 6.16 22.68
N ALA A 171 9.98 5.65 21.78
CA ALA A 171 11.38 5.34 22.06
C ALA A 171 12.13 6.58 22.50
N THR A 172 11.88 7.70 21.84
CA THR A 172 12.55 8.97 22.12
C THR A 172 11.97 9.69 23.34
N SER A 173 10.66 9.62 23.58
CA SER A 173 10.07 10.20 24.79
C SER A 173 10.42 9.40 26.06
N ALA A 174 10.43 8.07 25.99
CA ALA A 174 10.78 7.18 27.10
C ALA A 174 12.28 6.89 27.22
N ARG A 175 13.11 7.39 26.29
CA ARG A 175 14.55 7.06 26.16
C ARG A 175 14.82 5.55 26.19
N SER A 176 13.97 4.79 25.52
CA SER A 176 13.99 3.32 25.56
C SER A 176 14.70 2.76 24.33
N LEU A 177 15.85 2.13 24.56
CA LEU A 177 16.58 1.38 23.54
C LEU A 177 15.75 0.22 22.97
N GLY A 178 14.98 -0.47 23.81
CA GLY A 178 14.13 -1.57 23.38
C GLY A 178 13.06 -1.13 22.37
N LEU A 179 12.44 0.04 22.57
CA LEU A 179 11.48 0.60 21.61
C LEU A 179 12.17 1.09 20.33
N LEU A 180 13.41 1.58 20.43
CA LEU A 180 14.20 1.99 19.26
C LEU A 180 14.58 0.79 18.38
N ILE A 181 15.03 -0.30 19.01
CA ILE A 181 15.28 -1.59 18.34
C ILE A 181 13.97 -2.13 17.77
N GLY A 182 12.86 -2.02 18.51
CA GLY A 182 11.53 -2.37 18.01
C GLY A 182 11.15 -1.59 16.74
N ALA A 183 11.38 -0.28 16.70
CA ALA A 183 11.17 0.51 15.49
C ALA A 183 12.06 0.05 14.32
N ALA A 184 13.33 -0.26 14.59
CA ALA A 184 14.23 -0.82 13.57
C ALA A 184 13.76 -2.21 13.07
N ALA A 185 13.22 -3.06 13.94
CA ALA A 185 12.63 -4.34 13.53
C ALA A 185 11.41 -4.13 12.62
N PHE A 186 10.62 -3.08 12.84
CA PHE A 186 9.51 -2.74 11.95
C PHE A 186 9.97 -2.25 10.57
N SER A 187 11.19 -1.71 10.40
CA SER A 187 11.72 -1.47 9.06
C SER A 187 12.08 -2.78 8.33
N TRP A 188 12.45 -3.83 9.05
CA TRP A 188 12.61 -5.17 8.48
C TRP A 188 11.28 -5.73 7.98
N LEU A 189 10.22 -5.60 8.79
CA LEU A 189 8.87 -6.01 8.38
C LEU A 189 8.40 -5.19 7.16
N GLY A 190 8.63 -3.87 7.19
CA GLY A 190 8.29 -2.99 6.09
C GLY A 190 8.99 -3.40 4.80
N PHE A 191 10.31 -3.60 4.85
CA PHE A 191 11.11 -4.08 3.72
C PHE A 191 10.64 -5.46 3.23
N GLY A 192 10.34 -6.38 4.15
CA GLY A 192 9.85 -7.71 3.85
C GLY A 192 8.46 -7.74 3.21
N LEU A 193 7.63 -6.70 3.41
CA LEU A 193 6.36 -6.53 2.70
C LEU A 193 6.55 -5.83 1.35
N ARG A 194 7.37 -4.78 1.31
CA ARG A 194 7.62 -3.93 0.15
C ARG A 194 9.04 -3.37 0.21
N TYR A 195 9.82 -3.45 -0.88
CA TYR A 195 11.18 -2.88 -0.88
C TYR A 195 11.22 -1.36 -0.63
N VAL A 196 10.13 -0.63 -0.86
CA VAL A 196 9.99 0.78 -0.42
C VAL A 196 10.13 0.96 1.10
N GLY A 197 10.04 -0.11 1.89
CA GLY A 197 10.36 -0.12 3.32
C GLY A 197 11.77 0.38 3.66
N LEU A 198 12.70 0.41 2.70
CA LEU A 198 14.00 1.09 2.84
C LEU A 198 13.86 2.57 3.23
N THR A 199 12.78 3.22 2.80
CA THR A 199 12.50 4.62 3.15
C THR A 199 12.30 4.82 4.66
N LEU A 200 11.83 3.81 5.39
CA LEU A 200 11.69 3.87 6.86
C LEU A 200 13.05 4.06 7.54
N ILE A 201 14.12 3.50 6.97
CA ILE A 201 15.48 3.62 7.51
C ILE A 201 15.95 5.07 7.36
N ALA A 202 15.88 5.62 6.14
CA ALA A 202 16.34 6.97 5.86
C ALA A 202 15.52 8.03 6.61
N ILE A 203 14.19 7.93 6.57
CA ILE A 203 13.29 8.91 7.19
C ILE A 203 13.36 8.83 8.72
N GLY A 204 13.46 7.62 9.29
CA GLY A 204 13.62 7.42 10.74
C GLY A 204 14.95 7.98 11.25
N GLY A 205 16.05 7.67 10.56
CA GLY A 205 17.37 8.22 10.89
C GLY A 205 17.39 9.74 10.80
N LEU A 206 16.84 10.31 9.73
CA LEU A 206 16.71 11.76 9.56
C LEU A 206 15.88 12.37 10.70
N TRP A 207 14.74 11.80 11.04
CA TRP A 207 13.89 12.33 12.11
C TRP A 207 14.58 12.31 13.48
N LEU A 208 15.29 11.22 13.82
CA LEU A 208 16.09 11.12 15.05
C LEU A 208 17.17 12.22 15.10
N LEU A 209 17.80 12.50 13.96
CA LEU A 209 18.76 13.59 13.82
C LEU A 209 18.11 14.98 13.86
N LEU A 210 16.82 15.13 13.56
CA LEU A 210 16.12 16.42 13.58
C LEU A 210 15.46 16.74 14.92
N GLN A 211 15.54 15.85 15.93
CA GLN A 211 14.91 16.11 17.23
C GLN A 211 15.45 17.38 17.90
N HIS A 212 14.53 18.29 18.22
CA HIS A 212 14.86 19.52 18.92
C HIS A 212 14.79 19.29 20.44
N GLY A 213 15.68 19.96 21.19
CA GLY A 213 15.73 19.82 22.65
C GLY A 213 16.51 18.62 23.18
N ARG A 214 17.21 17.87 22.32
CA ARG A 214 18.13 16.80 22.70
C ARG A 214 19.58 17.13 22.31
N PRO A 215 20.58 16.71 23.10
CA PRO A 215 21.99 16.85 22.73
C PRO A 215 22.28 16.16 21.40
N PHE A 216 23.10 16.79 20.56
CA PHE A 216 23.43 16.27 19.23
C PHE A 216 24.05 14.86 19.29
N LEU A 217 24.96 14.61 20.24
CA LEU A 217 25.59 13.29 20.38
C LEU A 217 24.60 12.17 20.70
N GLU A 218 23.57 12.45 21.51
CA GLU A 218 22.53 11.44 21.79
C GLU A 218 21.71 11.13 20.54
N ARG A 219 21.36 12.16 19.77
CA ARG A 219 20.62 12.01 18.51
C ARG A 219 21.42 11.22 17.48
N LEU A 220 22.71 11.53 17.37
CA LEU A 220 23.62 10.81 16.48
C LEU A 220 23.77 9.35 16.92
N ARG A 221 23.96 9.09 18.21
CA ARG A 221 24.02 7.73 18.76
C ARG A 221 22.74 6.95 18.47
N ASP A 222 21.57 7.51 18.79
CA ASP A 222 20.29 6.84 18.57
C ASP A 222 20.04 6.61 17.06
N GLY A 223 20.40 7.58 16.21
CA GLY A 223 20.34 7.47 14.75
C GLY A 223 21.25 6.37 14.19
N ILE A 224 22.49 6.24 14.70
CA ILE A 224 23.43 5.19 14.32
C ILE A 224 22.92 3.82 14.78
N ILE A 225 22.49 3.68 16.04
CA ILE A 225 21.96 2.42 16.56
C ILE A 225 20.74 1.98 15.73
N TYR A 226 19.79 2.89 15.51
CA TYR A 226 18.62 2.62 14.69
C TYR A 226 19.02 2.22 13.27
N GLY A 227 19.87 3.01 12.60
CA GLY A 227 20.29 2.76 11.22
C GLY A 227 21.02 1.43 11.04
N VAL A 228 21.97 1.11 11.92
CA VAL A 228 22.72 -0.15 11.87
C VAL A 228 21.77 -1.34 12.03
N VAL A 229 20.90 -1.33 13.04
CA VAL A 229 19.94 -2.42 13.27
C VAL A 229 18.96 -2.52 12.10
N ALA A 230 18.40 -1.40 11.66
CA ALA A 230 17.42 -1.32 10.57
C ALA A 230 17.95 -1.86 9.24
N CYS A 231 19.27 -1.75 8.99
CA CYS A 231 19.92 -2.22 7.77
C CYS A 231 20.21 -3.73 7.74
N ILE A 232 20.22 -4.44 8.88
CA ILE A 232 20.67 -5.85 8.94
C ILE A 232 19.90 -6.75 7.95
N VAL A 233 18.57 -6.80 8.06
CA VAL A 233 17.75 -7.67 7.21
C VAL A 233 17.74 -7.22 5.75
N PRO A 234 17.53 -5.92 5.41
CA PRO A 234 17.58 -5.47 4.03
C PRO A 234 18.91 -5.76 3.34
N VAL A 235 20.04 -5.50 4.00
CA VAL A 235 21.37 -5.76 3.41
C VAL A 235 21.57 -7.25 3.20
N ALA A 236 21.25 -8.11 4.18
CA ALA A 236 21.37 -9.56 4.03
C ALA A 236 20.53 -10.08 2.86
N TRP A 237 19.30 -9.58 2.71
CA TRP A 237 18.41 -9.94 1.61
C TRP A 237 18.92 -9.44 0.25
N MET A 238 19.38 -8.19 0.17
CA MET A 238 19.94 -7.62 -1.05
C MET A 238 21.22 -8.34 -1.49
N VAL A 239 22.07 -8.76 -0.55
CA VAL A 239 23.25 -9.59 -0.85
C VAL A 239 22.82 -10.95 -1.41
N ARG A 240 21.78 -11.58 -0.85
CA ARG A 240 21.21 -12.81 -1.38
C ARG A 240 20.70 -12.62 -2.81
N ASN A 241 19.94 -11.55 -3.08
CA ASN A 241 19.44 -11.27 -4.42
C ASN A 241 20.59 -11.05 -5.41
N TYR A 242 21.58 -10.25 -5.00
CA TYR A 242 22.75 -9.97 -5.83
C TYR A 242 23.53 -11.24 -6.18
N SER A 243 23.60 -12.21 -5.26
CA SER A 243 24.23 -13.51 -5.53
C SER A 243 23.46 -14.42 -6.49
N ILE A 244 22.20 -14.10 -6.82
CA ILE A 244 21.31 -14.91 -7.65
C ILE A 244 21.19 -14.35 -9.06
N ASP A 245 20.93 -13.05 -9.18
CA ASP A 245 20.65 -12.41 -10.47
C ASP A 245 21.40 -11.09 -10.68
N GLU A 246 22.41 -10.80 -9.84
CA GLU A 246 23.20 -9.56 -9.88
C GLU A 246 22.39 -8.27 -9.64
N THR A 247 21.14 -8.40 -9.16
CA THR A 247 20.29 -7.28 -8.77
C THR A 247 20.05 -7.26 -7.27
N PHE A 248 19.78 -6.09 -6.69
CA PHE A 248 19.47 -6.01 -5.25
C PHE A 248 18.00 -6.25 -4.92
N THR A 249 17.09 -5.93 -5.84
CA THR A 249 15.63 -5.92 -5.62
C THR A 249 14.84 -6.48 -6.81
N GLY A 250 15.47 -7.40 -7.54
CA GLY A 250 15.00 -7.92 -8.82
C GLY A 250 15.27 -6.98 -9.99
N GLU A 251 15.09 -7.52 -11.19
CA GLU A 251 15.20 -6.78 -12.46
C GLU A 251 14.22 -5.60 -12.50
N ARG A 252 14.71 -4.46 -13.02
CA ARG A 252 13.96 -3.21 -13.13
C ARG A 252 14.32 -2.52 -14.44
N HIS A 253 13.30 -2.15 -15.20
CA HIS A 253 13.43 -1.42 -16.46
C HIS A 253 13.20 0.07 -16.27
N THR A 254 13.60 0.86 -17.26
CA THR A 254 13.34 2.31 -17.29
C THR A 254 11.85 2.60 -17.39
N SER A 255 11.43 3.74 -16.86
CA SER A 255 10.01 4.12 -16.89
C SER A 255 9.54 4.57 -18.26
N ALA A 256 8.34 4.14 -18.67
CA ALA A 256 7.64 4.74 -19.80
C ALA A 256 6.95 6.09 -19.50
N ARG A 257 6.96 6.57 -18.25
CA ARG A 257 6.24 7.77 -17.81
C ARG A 257 7.16 8.82 -17.20
N GLY A 258 6.93 10.09 -17.57
CA GLY A 258 7.72 11.22 -17.09
C GLY A 258 7.22 11.84 -15.78
N LEU A 259 7.98 12.82 -15.28
CA LEU A 259 7.71 13.53 -14.02
C LEU A 259 6.32 14.21 -14.00
N ILE A 260 5.90 14.79 -15.13
CA ILE A 260 4.64 15.55 -15.22
C ILE A 260 3.44 14.62 -15.09
N ASP A 261 3.42 13.52 -15.83
CA ASP A 261 2.32 12.53 -15.79
C ASP A 261 2.20 11.91 -14.41
N ASN A 262 3.34 11.54 -13.81
CA ASN A 262 3.37 10.97 -12.46
C ASN A 262 2.96 12.01 -11.39
N GLY A 263 3.32 13.28 -11.57
CA GLY A 263 2.88 14.37 -10.69
C GLY A 263 1.36 14.60 -10.78
N PHE A 264 0.79 14.48 -11.98
CA PHE A 264 -0.65 14.53 -12.19
C PHE A 264 -1.37 13.35 -11.52
N ASP A 265 -0.83 12.14 -11.62
CA ASP A 265 -1.36 10.94 -10.95
C ASP A 265 -1.34 11.09 -9.42
N ILE A 266 -0.25 11.64 -8.85
CA ILE A 266 -0.18 11.96 -7.40
C ILE A 266 -1.26 12.96 -7.01
N ALA A 267 -1.43 14.04 -7.78
CA ALA A 267 -2.47 15.03 -7.51
C ALA A 267 -3.86 14.40 -7.54
N ALA A 268 -4.16 13.57 -8.54
CA ALA A 268 -5.43 12.86 -8.63
C ALA A 268 -5.65 11.94 -7.42
N THR A 269 -4.62 11.21 -7.02
CA THR A 269 -4.71 10.27 -5.90
C THR A 269 -4.85 10.98 -4.56
N ILE A 270 -4.19 12.12 -4.33
CA ILE A 270 -4.43 12.98 -3.15
C ILE A 270 -5.88 13.46 -3.13
N GLY A 271 -6.45 13.83 -4.28
CA GLY A 271 -7.87 14.17 -4.38
C GLY A 271 -8.76 12.99 -3.96
N ARG A 272 -8.48 11.79 -4.52
CA ARG A 272 -9.20 10.55 -4.19
C ARG A 272 -9.06 10.16 -2.71
N PHE A 273 -8.01 10.56 -2.00
CA PHE A 273 -7.89 10.33 -0.55
C PHE A 273 -8.99 11.01 0.28
N ILE A 274 -9.66 12.04 -0.24
CA ILE A 274 -10.76 12.68 0.47
C ILE A 274 -11.97 11.75 0.58
N LEU A 275 -12.30 11.06 -0.51
CA LEU A 275 -13.40 10.10 -0.57
C LEU A 275 -13.07 8.96 -1.56
N PRO A 276 -12.24 7.99 -1.15
CA PRO A 276 -11.80 6.89 -2.02
C PRO A 276 -12.97 6.05 -2.53
N GLY A 277 -12.92 5.60 -3.79
CA GLY A 277 -13.95 4.72 -4.36
C GLY A 277 -15.08 5.45 -5.08
N VAL A 278 -15.16 6.78 -4.98
CA VAL A 278 -16.18 7.57 -5.68
C VAL A 278 -15.62 8.14 -6.97
N LEU A 279 -16.22 7.79 -8.12
CA LEU A 279 -15.80 8.29 -9.44
C LEU A 279 -14.29 8.15 -9.70
N ASN A 280 -13.67 7.05 -9.25
CA ASN A 280 -12.22 6.86 -9.33
C ASN A 280 -11.68 6.94 -10.77
N GLU A 281 -12.50 6.57 -11.76
CA GLU A 281 -12.17 6.64 -13.19
C GLU A 281 -11.99 8.08 -13.70
N GLN A 282 -12.54 9.08 -13.01
CA GLN A 282 -12.46 10.49 -13.41
C GLN A 282 -11.19 11.16 -12.88
N THR A 283 -10.03 10.90 -13.50
CA THR A 283 -8.74 11.40 -13.02
C THR A 283 -8.62 12.93 -12.99
N LYS A 284 -9.15 13.65 -14.01
CA LYS A 284 -9.01 15.12 -14.11
C LYS A 284 -9.72 15.89 -12.98
N PRO A 285 -11.01 15.64 -12.67
CA PRO A 285 -11.65 16.26 -11.52
C PRO A 285 -10.91 15.99 -10.21
N TRP A 286 -10.48 14.75 -9.98
CA TRP A 286 -9.75 14.40 -8.77
C TRP A 286 -8.39 15.09 -8.68
N ALA A 287 -7.68 15.28 -9.80
CA ALA A 287 -6.45 16.05 -9.82
C ALA A 287 -6.68 17.50 -9.40
N ALA A 288 -7.74 18.15 -9.90
CA ALA A 288 -8.11 19.50 -9.50
C ALA A 288 -8.43 19.58 -7.99
N VAL A 289 -9.18 18.62 -7.47
CA VAL A 289 -9.47 18.51 -6.03
C VAL A 289 -8.19 18.32 -5.21
N GLY A 290 -7.27 17.47 -5.65
CA GLY A 290 -6.01 17.22 -4.94
C GLY A 290 -5.07 18.43 -4.94
N ILE A 291 -4.98 19.16 -6.06
CA ILE A 291 -4.22 20.43 -6.14
C ILE A 291 -4.82 21.45 -5.18
N LEU A 292 -6.14 21.64 -5.20
CA LEU A 292 -6.83 22.57 -4.31
C LEU A 292 -6.62 22.18 -2.83
N ALA A 293 -6.81 20.91 -2.49
CA ALA A 293 -6.63 20.41 -1.13
C ALA A 293 -5.18 20.60 -0.64
N THR A 294 -4.20 20.32 -1.49
CA THR A 294 -2.77 20.52 -1.18
C THR A 294 -2.47 22.01 -0.97
N GLY A 295 -2.96 22.89 -1.85
CA GLY A 295 -2.78 24.34 -1.71
C GLY A 295 -3.41 24.89 -0.43
N LEU A 296 -4.63 24.48 -0.10
CA LEU A 296 -5.30 24.86 1.14
C LEU A 296 -4.55 24.35 2.38
N ALA A 297 -4.04 23.12 2.34
CA ALA A 297 -3.24 22.56 3.43
C ALA A 297 -1.93 23.35 3.64
N VAL A 298 -1.22 23.70 2.56
CA VAL A 298 0.00 24.53 2.62
C VAL A 298 -0.30 25.90 3.23
N VAL A 299 -1.37 26.57 2.79
CA VAL A 299 -1.78 27.88 3.34
C VAL A 299 -2.16 27.76 4.82
N ALA A 300 -2.90 26.72 5.21
CA ALA A 300 -3.29 26.49 6.60
C ALA A 300 -2.06 26.24 7.48
N VAL A 301 -1.14 25.37 7.04
CA VAL A 301 0.12 25.10 7.75
C VAL A 301 0.95 26.37 7.88
N TRP A 302 1.10 27.15 6.81
CA TRP A 302 1.83 28.42 6.84
C TRP A 302 1.25 29.37 7.88
N ARG A 303 -0.08 29.56 7.89
CA ARG A 303 -0.76 30.44 8.86
C ARG A 303 -0.64 29.94 10.30
N ILE A 304 -0.76 28.62 10.53
CA ILE A 304 -0.57 28.01 11.85
C ILE A 304 0.87 28.25 12.37
N LEU A 305 1.87 28.18 11.49
CA LEU A 305 3.27 28.43 11.86
C LEU A 305 3.54 29.91 12.12
N ALA A 306 2.95 30.83 11.34
CA ALA A 306 3.06 32.27 11.54
C ALA A 306 2.45 32.72 12.88
N ASP A 307 1.28 32.20 13.23
CA ASP A 307 0.61 32.47 14.51
C ASP A 307 1.46 32.03 15.71
N ASN A 308 2.04 30.82 15.66
CA ASN A 308 2.88 30.30 16.75
C ASN A 308 4.11 31.17 17.05
N ASN A 309 4.63 31.89 16.06
CA ASN A 309 5.79 32.76 16.21
C ASN A 309 5.42 34.24 16.41
N GLY A 310 4.13 34.59 16.38
CA GLY A 310 3.67 35.98 16.48
C GLY A 310 4.15 36.88 15.33
N SER A 311 4.50 36.28 14.19
CA SER A 311 5.14 36.99 13.07
C SER A 311 4.83 36.34 11.74
N SER A 312 4.46 37.19 10.78
CA SER A 312 4.17 36.80 9.40
C SER A 312 5.42 36.87 8.50
N ARG A 313 6.61 37.12 9.07
CA ARG A 313 7.85 37.22 8.28
C ARG A 313 8.24 35.83 7.74
N PRO A 314 8.47 35.68 6.42
CA PRO A 314 8.76 34.39 5.82
C PRO A 314 9.92 33.62 6.47
N THR A 315 11.00 34.32 6.85
CA THR A 315 12.19 33.71 7.47
C THR A 315 11.89 33.06 8.83
N GLU A 316 11.04 33.70 9.64
CA GLU A 316 10.65 33.21 10.96
C GLU A 316 9.69 32.02 10.83
N VAL A 317 8.75 32.07 9.88
CA VAL A 317 7.83 30.96 9.58
C VAL A 317 8.60 29.73 9.09
N ILE A 318 9.55 29.91 8.17
CA ILE A 318 10.42 28.83 7.68
C ILE A 318 11.20 28.21 8.83
N THR A 319 11.77 29.03 9.72
CA THR A 319 12.51 28.55 10.90
C THR A 319 11.61 27.75 11.84
N ALA A 320 10.36 28.18 12.06
CA ALA A 320 9.37 27.38 12.80
C ALA A 320 9.07 26.04 12.10
N GLY A 321 8.93 26.04 10.78
CA GLY A 321 8.75 24.82 9.99
C GLY A 321 9.88 23.81 10.22
N TRP A 322 11.13 24.26 10.15
CA TRP A 322 12.30 23.41 10.44
C TRP A 322 12.27 22.82 11.85
N ARG A 323 11.85 23.61 12.85
CA ARG A 323 11.70 23.12 14.23
C ARG A 323 10.62 22.04 14.35
N GLN A 324 9.54 22.14 13.56
CA GLN A 324 8.47 21.15 13.58
C GLN A 324 8.90 19.78 13.05
N LEU A 325 9.89 19.69 12.15
CA LEU A 325 10.34 18.42 11.57
C LEU A 325 10.79 17.40 12.65
N GLY A 326 11.36 17.88 13.75
CA GLY A 326 11.80 17.04 14.88
C GLY A 326 10.71 16.62 15.85
N THR A 327 9.44 16.96 15.60
CA THR A 327 8.30 16.66 16.48
C THR A 327 7.53 15.43 16.00
N PRO A 328 6.62 14.84 16.81
CA PRO A 328 5.74 13.77 16.35
C PRO A 328 4.86 14.15 15.15
N VAL A 329 4.33 15.38 15.12
CA VAL A 329 3.59 15.91 13.96
C VAL A 329 4.50 16.06 12.75
N GLY A 330 5.74 16.51 12.99
CA GLY A 330 6.80 16.54 12.00
C GLY A 330 7.06 15.19 11.35
N LEU A 331 7.19 14.12 12.13
CA LEU A 331 7.41 12.77 11.61
C LEU A 331 6.31 12.34 10.63
N VAL A 332 5.04 12.54 11.01
CA VAL A 332 3.88 12.17 10.18
C VAL A 332 3.83 13.01 8.90
N GLY A 333 4.05 14.32 9.00
CA GLY A 333 4.09 15.20 7.83
C GLY A 333 5.27 14.92 6.91
N THR A 334 6.46 14.77 7.47
CA THR A 334 7.70 14.46 6.73
C THR A 334 7.62 13.11 6.03
N TRP A 335 7.09 12.08 6.69
CA TRP A 335 6.82 10.80 6.01
C TRP A 335 5.89 10.98 4.82
N THR A 336 4.78 11.70 5.00
CA THR A 336 3.78 11.90 3.95
C THR A 336 4.43 12.54 2.72
N VAL A 337 5.20 13.63 2.92
CA VAL A 337 5.87 14.33 1.82
C VAL A 337 6.99 13.49 1.20
N LEU A 338 7.90 12.94 2.02
CA LEU A 338 9.06 12.20 1.51
C LEU A 338 8.66 10.89 0.82
N TYR A 339 7.63 10.21 1.30
CA TYR A 339 7.09 9.02 0.61
C TYR A 339 6.53 9.38 -0.76
N LEU A 340 5.72 10.44 -0.86
CA LEU A 340 5.18 10.90 -2.15
C LEU A 340 6.28 11.33 -3.12
N VAL A 341 7.29 12.06 -2.63
CA VAL A 341 8.47 12.46 -3.42
C VAL A 341 9.27 11.24 -3.88
N TYR A 342 9.48 10.26 -3.00
CA TYR A 342 10.16 9.01 -3.35
C TYR A 342 9.38 8.24 -4.42
N MET A 343 8.05 8.10 -4.27
CA MET A 343 7.22 7.42 -5.26
C MET A 343 7.21 8.13 -6.61
N LEU A 344 7.22 9.48 -6.60
CA LEU A 344 7.39 10.27 -7.82
C LEU A 344 8.72 9.97 -8.49
N TYR A 345 9.82 9.99 -7.73
CA TYR A 345 11.17 9.70 -8.23
C TYR A 345 11.27 8.29 -8.80
N VAL A 346 10.86 7.27 -8.04
CA VAL A 346 10.98 5.88 -8.46
C VAL A 346 10.09 5.59 -9.65
N ARG A 347 8.83 6.06 -9.69
CA ARG A 347 7.99 5.83 -10.89
C ARG A 347 8.51 6.57 -12.13
N THR A 348 9.19 7.71 -11.95
CA THR A 348 9.78 8.48 -13.07
C THR A 348 11.04 7.82 -13.61
N THR A 349 11.76 7.05 -12.79
CA THR A 349 13.04 6.42 -13.18
C THR A 349 12.90 4.93 -13.49
N THR A 350 11.93 4.26 -12.87
CA THR A 350 11.74 2.81 -12.93
C THR A 350 10.31 2.47 -13.36
N ALA A 351 10.19 1.44 -14.19
CA ALA A 351 8.92 0.84 -14.58
C ALA A 351 8.19 0.28 -13.35
N LEU A 352 7.08 0.93 -12.98
CA LEU A 352 6.15 0.52 -11.94
C LEU A 352 4.72 0.76 -12.44
N ASN A 353 3.72 0.23 -11.73
CA ASN A 353 2.34 0.60 -12.02
C ASN A 353 2.08 2.10 -11.77
N GLN A 354 0.96 2.61 -12.28
CA GLN A 354 0.58 4.02 -12.12
C GLN A 354 0.47 4.41 -10.63
N LEU A 355 0.74 5.69 -10.31
CA LEU A 355 0.69 6.23 -8.94
C LEU A 355 -0.77 6.45 -8.48
N ASP A 356 -1.47 5.35 -8.29
CA ASP A 356 -2.87 5.28 -7.89
C ASP A 356 -3.04 5.12 -6.36
N LEU A 357 -4.29 4.91 -5.95
CA LEU A 357 -4.67 4.70 -4.54
C LEU A 357 -3.89 3.56 -3.89
N ARG A 358 -3.49 2.53 -4.66
CA ARG A 358 -2.76 1.36 -4.19
C ARG A 358 -1.32 1.75 -3.87
N LEU A 359 -0.56 2.21 -4.86
CA LEU A 359 0.85 2.56 -4.67
C LEU A 359 1.07 3.70 -3.67
N LEU A 360 0.12 4.65 -3.56
CA LEU A 360 0.22 5.76 -2.62
C LEU A 360 -0.48 5.51 -1.28
N PHE A 361 -1.15 4.37 -1.08
CA PHE A 361 -1.87 4.05 0.15
C PHE A 361 -1.05 4.24 1.44
N PRO A 362 0.27 3.95 1.48
CA PRO A 362 1.05 4.16 2.70
C PRO A 362 1.11 5.62 3.17
N ALA A 363 0.77 6.58 2.33
CA ALA A 363 0.60 7.99 2.69
C ALA A 363 -0.85 8.39 3.01
N TYR A 364 -1.84 7.53 2.74
CA TYR A 364 -3.27 7.83 2.94
C TYR A 364 -3.58 8.18 4.40
N PHE A 365 -3.24 7.28 5.33
CA PHE A 365 -3.54 7.48 6.75
C PHE A 365 -2.81 8.68 7.32
N THR A 366 -1.54 8.89 6.94
CA THR A 366 -0.77 10.03 7.44
C THR A 366 -1.27 11.35 6.86
N THR A 367 -1.78 11.35 5.62
CA THR A 367 -2.48 12.51 5.03
C THR A 367 -3.75 12.83 5.82
N ILE A 368 -4.56 11.82 6.15
CA ILE A 368 -5.76 12.00 7.00
C ILE A 368 -5.38 12.56 8.36
N PHE A 369 -4.35 12.01 8.99
CA PHE A 369 -3.89 12.45 10.30
C PHE A 369 -3.43 13.92 10.26
N MET A 370 -2.72 14.33 9.21
CA MET A 370 -2.36 15.73 9.01
C MET A 370 -3.60 16.61 8.81
N GLY A 371 -4.61 16.16 8.07
CA GLY A 371 -5.88 16.86 7.94
C GLY A 371 -6.59 17.08 9.28
N ILE A 372 -6.61 16.06 10.14
CA ILE A 372 -7.16 16.14 11.51
C ILE A 372 -6.36 17.11 12.38
N VAL A 373 -5.02 17.08 12.32
CA VAL A 373 -4.15 18.03 13.04
C VAL A 373 -4.40 19.47 12.58
N ILE A 374 -4.58 19.70 11.28
CA ILE A 374 -4.92 21.02 10.74
C ILE A 374 -6.29 21.47 11.25
N ALA A 375 -7.29 20.59 11.24
CA ALA A 375 -8.64 20.90 11.74
C ALA A 375 -8.64 21.25 13.23
N GLU A 376 -7.91 20.51 14.07
CA GLU A 376 -7.74 20.82 15.49
C GLU A 376 -7.11 22.20 15.71
N ARG A 377 -6.11 22.55 14.89
CA ARG A 377 -5.41 23.83 14.98
C ARG A 377 -6.15 24.98 14.28
N GLY A 378 -7.29 24.71 13.65
CA GLY A 378 -8.14 25.69 12.98
C GLY A 378 -8.45 26.98 13.77
N PRO A 379 -8.69 26.92 15.09
CA PRO A 379 -8.93 28.12 15.90
C PRO A 379 -7.79 29.15 15.85
N ARG A 380 -6.55 28.71 15.63
CA ARG A 380 -5.38 29.60 15.49
C ARG A 380 -5.43 30.45 14.23
N ILE A 381 -6.20 30.03 13.23
CA ILE A 381 -6.34 30.73 11.95
C ILE A 381 -7.76 31.28 11.75
N GLY A 382 -8.50 31.47 12.85
CA GLY A 382 -9.85 32.06 12.85
C GLY A 382 -10.98 31.08 12.52
N VAL A 383 -10.72 29.78 12.42
CA VAL A 383 -11.76 28.76 12.20
C VAL A 383 -12.26 28.25 13.55
N GLU A 384 -13.51 28.54 13.89
CA GLU A 384 -14.15 28.00 15.10
C GLU A 384 -14.05 26.48 15.17
N ILE A 385 -13.67 25.93 16.33
CA ILE A 385 -13.52 24.48 16.52
C ILE A 385 -14.82 23.71 16.22
N ARG A 386 -15.98 24.33 16.46
CA ARG A 386 -17.29 23.76 16.11
C ARG A 386 -17.41 23.53 14.60
N ARG A 387 -16.97 24.50 13.78
CA ARG A 387 -16.99 24.39 12.32
C ARG A 387 -16.01 23.31 11.85
N ALA A 388 -14.82 23.26 12.43
CA ALA A 388 -13.85 22.21 12.15
C ALA A 388 -14.42 20.81 12.44
N ARG A 389 -15.07 20.62 13.60
CA ARG A 389 -15.76 19.36 13.95
C ARG A 389 -16.91 19.02 13.00
N VAL A 390 -17.67 20.01 12.53
CA VAL A 390 -18.73 19.78 11.51
C VAL A 390 -18.12 19.33 10.19
N ILE A 391 -17.06 19.99 9.71
CA ILE A 391 -16.38 19.62 8.46
C ILE A 391 -15.84 18.19 8.54
N VAL A 392 -15.09 17.88 9.61
CA VAL A 392 -14.52 16.54 9.83
C VAL A 392 -15.63 15.51 10.06
N GLY A 393 -16.71 15.87 10.76
CA GLY A 393 -17.87 15.02 10.97
C GLY A 393 -18.58 14.65 9.67
N THR A 394 -18.80 15.62 8.77
CA THR A 394 -19.37 15.38 7.43
C THR A 394 -18.46 14.51 6.58
N TRP A 395 -17.16 14.80 6.57
CA TRP A 395 -16.16 13.97 5.88
C TRP A 395 -16.13 12.53 6.41
N MET A 396 -16.19 12.36 7.74
CA MET A 396 -16.25 11.05 8.39
C MET A 396 -17.52 10.31 8.01
N ALA A 397 -18.69 10.97 8.07
CA ALA A 397 -19.95 10.35 7.68
C ALA A 397 -19.94 9.90 6.21
N ALA A 398 -19.43 10.74 5.30
CA ALA A 398 -19.30 10.40 3.90
C ALA A 398 -18.39 9.17 3.68
N ASN A 399 -17.24 9.10 4.36
CA ASN A 399 -16.34 7.95 4.27
C ASN A 399 -16.95 6.68 4.87
N VAL A 400 -17.61 6.76 6.03
CA VAL A 400 -18.27 5.59 6.62
C VAL A 400 -19.37 5.08 5.71
N VAL A 401 -20.21 5.96 5.14
CA VAL A 401 -21.25 5.56 4.18
C VAL A 401 -20.62 4.93 2.93
N ALA A 402 -19.60 5.56 2.35
CA ALA A 402 -18.91 5.02 1.17
C ALA A 402 -18.28 3.64 1.43
N GLY A 403 -17.67 3.43 2.60
CA GLY A 403 -17.08 2.15 2.95
C GLY A 403 -18.12 1.06 3.28
N LEU A 404 -19.28 1.42 3.85
CA LEU A 404 -20.41 0.50 3.98
C LEU A 404 -20.97 0.09 2.62
N ILE A 405 -21.11 1.04 1.68
CA ILE A 405 -21.51 0.75 0.30
C ILE A 405 -20.49 -0.18 -0.36
N ALA A 406 -19.20 0.11 -0.23
CA ALA A 406 -18.12 -0.72 -0.77
C ALA A 406 -18.15 -2.14 -0.17
N MET A 407 -18.34 -2.27 1.14
CA MET A 407 -18.46 -3.55 1.84
C MET A 407 -19.60 -4.39 1.24
N VAL A 408 -20.77 -3.79 1.06
CA VAL A 408 -21.92 -4.48 0.47
C VAL A 408 -21.66 -4.83 -0.98
N ALA A 409 -21.13 -3.91 -1.78
CA ALA A 409 -20.85 -4.14 -3.20
C ALA A 409 -19.86 -5.28 -3.41
N PHE A 410 -18.72 -5.27 -2.72
CA PHE A 410 -17.72 -6.34 -2.79
C PHE A 410 -18.26 -7.65 -2.22
N GLY A 411 -19.01 -7.58 -1.12
CA GLY A 411 -19.70 -8.74 -0.55
C GLY A 411 -20.74 -9.34 -1.49
N MET A 412 -21.24 -8.59 -2.48
CA MET A 412 -22.12 -9.08 -3.56
C MET A 412 -21.37 -9.54 -4.82
N GLY A 413 -20.03 -9.53 -4.81
CA GLY A 413 -19.20 -9.97 -5.93
C GLY A 413 -18.85 -8.89 -6.96
N HIS A 414 -19.08 -7.61 -6.67
CA HIS A 414 -18.57 -6.55 -7.55
C HIS A 414 -17.04 -6.49 -7.49
N PRO A 415 -16.35 -6.42 -8.64
CA PRO A 415 -14.89 -6.42 -8.66
C PRO A 415 -14.32 -5.08 -8.17
N PHE A 416 -13.13 -5.12 -7.54
CA PHE A 416 -12.41 -3.90 -7.16
C PHE A 416 -11.74 -3.21 -8.36
N PHE A 417 -11.22 -3.99 -9.31
CA PHE A 417 -10.64 -3.52 -10.57
C PHE A 417 -11.00 -4.47 -11.71
N THR A 418 -10.88 -3.98 -12.95
CA THR A 418 -10.91 -4.84 -14.14
C THR A 418 -9.70 -5.79 -14.13
N GLY A 419 -9.88 -7.03 -14.58
CA GLY A 419 -8.80 -8.02 -14.54
C GLY A 419 -8.66 -8.76 -13.21
N ASP A 420 -9.74 -8.89 -12.44
CA ASP A 420 -9.76 -9.72 -11.23
C ASP A 420 -9.66 -11.21 -11.58
N TYR A 421 -8.50 -11.83 -11.34
CA TYR A 421 -8.24 -13.23 -11.66
C TYR A 421 -9.06 -14.23 -10.84
N GLN A 422 -9.82 -13.79 -9.82
CA GLN A 422 -10.82 -14.62 -9.13
C GLN A 422 -12.22 -14.54 -9.73
N SER A 423 -12.47 -13.63 -10.67
CA SER A 423 -13.76 -13.48 -11.34
C SER A 423 -14.18 -14.72 -12.14
N ASP A 424 -15.48 -14.79 -12.42
CA ASP A 424 -16.13 -15.86 -13.18
C ASP A 424 -15.49 -16.03 -14.56
N THR A 425 -15.20 -14.92 -15.24
CA THR A 425 -14.47 -14.88 -16.51
C THR A 425 -13.20 -15.73 -16.44
N PHE A 426 -12.36 -15.54 -15.42
CA PHE A 426 -11.11 -16.29 -15.33
C PHE A 426 -11.27 -17.70 -14.74
N ARG A 427 -12.36 -17.96 -14.00
CA ARG A 427 -12.75 -19.34 -13.66
C ARG A 427 -13.10 -20.11 -14.94
N GLU A 428 -13.83 -19.50 -15.86
CA GLU A 428 -14.17 -20.08 -17.17
C GLU A 428 -12.93 -20.27 -18.06
N VAL A 429 -12.02 -19.29 -18.11
CA VAL A 429 -10.73 -19.44 -18.81
C VAL A 429 -9.95 -20.67 -18.31
N ARG A 430 -9.86 -20.87 -16.99
CA ARG A 430 -9.14 -22.03 -16.41
C ARG A 430 -9.88 -23.35 -16.58
N ALA A 431 -11.20 -23.34 -16.65
CA ALA A 431 -12.03 -24.51 -16.89
C ALA A 431 -12.14 -24.85 -18.39
N ASN A 432 -11.63 -24.00 -19.27
CA ASN A 432 -11.85 -24.12 -20.70
C ASN A 432 -11.25 -25.43 -21.26
N PRO A 433 -12.06 -26.29 -21.93
CA PRO A 433 -11.60 -27.58 -22.44
C PRO A 433 -10.54 -27.45 -23.54
N VAL A 434 -10.44 -26.29 -24.20
CA VAL A 434 -9.40 -26.01 -25.20
C VAL A 434 -7.99 -26.15 -24.61
N LEU A 435 -7.82 -25.91 -23.31
CA LEU A 435 -6.52 -26.10 -22.65
C LEU A 435 -6.07 -27.57 -22.65
N ALA A 436 -6.98 -28.54 -22.83
CA ALA A 436 -6.62 -29.95 -22.97
C ALA A 436 -5.98 -30.28 -24.33
N ALA A 437 -6.04 -29.36 -25.30
CA ALA A 437 -5.35 -29.50 -26.58
C ALA A 437 -3.83 -29.28 -26.48
N ILE A 438 -3.33 -28.81 -25.34
CA ILE A 438 -1.89 -28.62 -25.09
C ILE A 438 -1.22 -30.00 -24.96
N PRO A 439 -0.25 -30.34 -25.82
CA PRO A 439 0.46 -31.62 -25.75
C PRO A 439 1.22 -31.79 -24.43
N PRO A 440 1.32 -33.02 -23.88
CA PRO A 440 2.12 -33.28 -22.70
C PRO A 440 3.58 -32.87 -22.91
N GLY A 441 4.14 -32.07 -21.99
CA GLY A 441 5.52 -31.60 -22.06
C GLY A 441 5.73 -30.33 -22.89
N CYS A 442 4.67 -29.76 -23.48
CA CYS A 442 4.76 -28.49 -24.19
C CYS A 442 5.11 -27.33 -23.24
N GLU A 443 6.13 -26.53 -23.58
CA GLU A 443 6.46 -25.31 -22.84
C GLU A 443 5.43 -24.23 -23.17
N THR A 444 4.66 -23.82 -22.17
CA THR A 444 3.52 -22.92 -22.36
C THR A 444 3.89 -21.46 -22.10
N TYR A 445 3.48 -20.59 -23.01
CA TYR A 445 3.54 -19.14 -22.89
C TYR A 445 2.13 -18.56 -23.02
N SER A 446 1.85 -17.41 -22.41
CA SER A 446 0.53 -16.79 -22.51
C SER A 446 0.58 -15.28 -22.44
N ASN A 447 -0.32 -14.60 -23.16
CA ASN A 447 -0.53 -13.16 -23.02
C ASN A 447 -1.10 -12.78 -21.64
N LEU A 448 -1.71 -13.73 -20.93
CA LEU A 448 -2.21 -13.60 -19.56
C LEU A 448 -1.79 -14.81 -18.72
N PRO A 449 -0.49 -14.95 -18.38
CA PRO A 449 -0.02 -16.14 -17.69
C PRO A 449 -0.63 -16.28 -16.29
N ASN A 450 -0.90 -15.16 -15.63
CA ASN A 450 -1.54 -15.12 -14.31
C ASN A 450 -2.99 -15.64 -14.33
N ALA A 451 -3.71 -15.50 -15.46
CA ALA A 451 -5.07 -16.01 -15.61
C ALA A 451 -5.14 -17.54 -15.54
N LEU A 452 -4.07 -18.22 -15.97
CA LEU A 452 -4.00 -19.67 -16.06
C LEU A 452 -3.64 -20.35 -14.73
N TYR A 453 -3.10 -19.60 -13.77
CA TYR A 453 -2.77 -20.13 -12.44
C TYR A 453 -4.04 -20.38 -11.60
N PRO A 454 -4.17 -21.50 -10.87
CA PRO A 454 -3.19 -22.58 -10.66
C PRO A 454 -3.35 -23.77 -11.62
N ARG A 455 -4.22 -23.68 -12.64
CA ARG A 455 -4.52 -24.80 -13.54
C ARG A 455 -3.34 -25.19 -14.40
N LEU A 456 -2.61 -24.18 -14.89
CA LEU A 456 -1.37 -24.30 -15.64
C LEU A 456 -0.35 -23.30 -15.06
N ASN A 457 0.92 -23.65 -15.18
CA ASN A 457 2.05 -22.81 -14.78
C ASN A 457 2.84 -22.43 -16.04
N PRO A 458 2.45 -21.35 -16.75
CA PRO A 458 3.17 -20.91 -17.93
C PRO A 458 4.64 -20.63 -17.61
N ARG A 459 5.52 -20.99 -18.53
CA ARG A 459 6.96 -20.72 -18.45
C ARG A 459 7.26 -19.23 -18.55
N GLY A 460 6.40 -18.47 -19.22
CA GLY A 460 6.60 -17.04 -19.43
C GLY A 460 5.40 -16.35 -20.06
N TRP A 461 5.57 -15.05 -20.28
CA TRP A 461 4.66 -14.24 -21.07
C TRP A 461 4.74 -14.59 -22.56
N SER A 462 3.65 -14.38 -23.29
CA SER A 462 3.67 -14.21 -24.74
C SER A 462 4.73 -13.17 -25.11
N PRO A 463 5.37 -13.24 -26.29
CA PRO A 463 6.44 -12.32 -26.63
C PRO A 463 6.10 -10.86 -26.34
N GLN A 464 6.92 -10.23 -25.52
CA GLN A 464 6.86 -8.80 -25.22
C GLN A 464 7.64 -8.00 -26.28
N ARG A 465 7.16 -6.80 -26.60
CA ARG A 465 7.86 -5.79 -27.43
C ARG A 465 8.76 -4.92 -26.57
N THR A 466 8.24 -4.52 -25.43
CA THR A 466 8.96 -3.80 -24.38
C THR A 466 8.64 -4.44 -23.04
N ALA A 467 9.47 -4.21 -22.04
CA ALA A 467 9.11 -4.63 -20.68
C ALA A 467 7.84 -3.91 -20.19
N LEU A 468 7.09 -4.55 -19.29
CA LEU A 468 5.88 -3.99 -18.69
C LEU A 468 6.14 -2.58 -18.11
N GLU A 469 5.31 -1.61 -18.48
CA GLU A 469 5.40 -0.19 -18.04
C GLU A 469 6.73 0.51 -18.40
N SER A 470 7.45 0.00 -19.41
CA SER A 470 8.74 0.47 -19.90
C SER A 470 8.77 0.72 -21.41
N ILE A 471 9.74 1.53 -21.85
CA ILE A 471 10.13 1.68 -23.26
C ILE A 471 11.33 0.81 -23.64
N ASP A 472 11.95 0.12 -22.68
CA ASP A 472 13.09 -0.75 -22.92
C ASP A 472 12.66 -1.96 -23.76
N PRO A 473 13.30 -2.21 -24.91
CA PRO A 473 13.02 -3.38 -25.72
C PRO A 473 13.44 -4.65 -24.99
N VAL A 474 12.72 -5.74 -25.24
CA VAL A 474 13.03 -7.09 -24.72
C VAL A 474 13.07 -8.09 -25.87
N ASP A 475 13.91 -9.11 -25.75
CA ASP A 475 14.22 -10.10 -26.80
C ASP A 475 13.36 -11.36 -26.70
N ASP A 476 12.17 -11.25 -26.11
CA ASP A 476 11.29 -12.39 -25.85
C ASP A 476 10.92 -13.15 -27.12
N LEU A 477 10.71 -12.44 -28.24
CA LEU A 477 10.33 -13.05 -29.51
C LEU A 477 11.45 -13.94 -30.03
N GLU A 478 12.68 -13.41 -30.10
CA GLU A 478 13.86 -14.14 -30.55
C GLU A 478 14.15 -15.34 -29.64
N ARG A 479 13.99 -15.15 -28.32
CA ARG A 479 14.18 -16.21 -27.32
C ARG A 479 13.16 -17.34 -27.46
N ILE A 480 11.89 -17.01 -27.65
CA ILE A 480 10.81 -17.99 -27.83
C ILE A 480 10.96 -18.70 -29.19
N GLU A 481 11.30 -17.97 -30.25
CA GLU A 481 11.55 -18.56 -31.57
C GLU A 481 12.70 -19.56 -31.51
N LYS A 482 13.82 -19.17 -30.90
CA LYS A 482 14.98 -20.06 -30.72
C LYS A 482 14.60 -21.30 -29.91
N ARG A 483 13.87 -21.15 -28.79
CA ARG A 483 13.42 -22.31 -28.01
C ARG A 483 12.49 -23.23 -28.78
N SER A 484 11.60 -22.68 -29.60
CA SER A 484 10.65 -23.46 -30.40
C SER A 484 11.32 -24.38 -31.45
N LYS A 485 12.62 -24.19 -31.72
CA LYS A 485 13.44 -25.10 -32.54
C LYS A 485 13.82 -26.38 -31.80
N ASP A 486 14.06 -26.27 -30.50
CA ASP A 486 14.64 -27.33 -29.67
C ASP A 486 13.61 -28.01 -28.77
N HIS A 487 12.52 -27.31 -28.44
CA HIS A 487 11.47 -27.76 -27.51
C HIS A 487 10.10 -27.53 -28.12
N GLU A 488 9.15 -28.41 -27.80
CA GLU A 488 7.75 -28.19 -28.18
C GLU A 488 7.20 -27.01 -27.39
N THR A 489 6.80 -25.95 -28.09
CA THR A 489 6.35 -24.68 -27.49
C THR A 489 4.90 -24.40 -27.86
N CYS A 490 4.11 -23.97 -26.88
CA CYS A 490 2.70 -23.67 -27.02
C CYS A 490 2.39 -22.25 -26.55
N LEU A 491 1.55 -21.56 -27.29
CA LEU A 491 1.03 -20.23 -26.95
C LEU A 491 -0.46 -20.35 -26.61
N VAL A 492 -0.81 -19.95 -25.40
CA VAL A 492 -2.19 -19.80 -24.95
C VAL A 492 -2.57 -18.33 -25.03
N TRP A 493 -3.48 -18.00 -25.93
CA TRP A 493 -3.99 -16.64 -26.11
C TRP A 493 -5.38 -16.50 -25.48
N ILE A 494 -5.54 -15.53 -24.60
CA ILE A 494 -6.79 -15.24 -23.89
C ILE A 494 -7.31 -13.88 -24.35
N ASP A 495 -8.55 -13.85 -24.84
CA ASP A 495 -9.22 -12.64 -25.34
C ASP A 495 -10.11 -12.01 -24.26
N GLU A 496 -9.50 -11.70 -23.11
CA GLU A 496 -10.16 -11.11 -21.94
C GLU A 496 -9.33 -9.95 -21.39
N GLN A 497 -9.95 -9.07 -20.60
CA GLN A 497 -9.24 -7.98 -19.92
C GLN A 497 -8.45 -8.51 -18.71
N PRO A 498 -7.24 -8.00 -18.43
CA PRO A 498 -6.63 -6.81 -19.02
C PRO A 498 -5.90 -7.09 -20.34
N VAL A 499 -5.91 -6.12 -21.27
CA VAL A 499 -5.08 -6.18 -22.49
C VAL A 499 -3.81 -5.36 -22.32
N TYR A 500 -2.66 -6.00 -22.48
CA TYR A 500 -1.36 -5.39 -22.30
C TYR A 500 -0.77 -4.88 -23.62
N GLY A 501 -0.63 -3.56 -23.76
CA GLY A 501 -0.09 -2.93 -24.97
C GLY A 501 1.41 -3.14 -25.23
N HIS A 502 2.15 -3.68 -24.26
CA HIS A 502 3.58 -3.98 -24.39
C HIS A 502 3.84 -5.34 -25.06
N LEU A 503 2.80 -6.15 -25.30
CA LEU A 503 2.91 -7.45 -25.97
C LEU A 503 2.87 -7.31 -27.50
N TRP A 504 3.49 -8.25 -28.20
CA TRP A 504 3.22 -8.46 -29.62
C TRP A 504 1.77 -8.92 -29.78
N THR A 505 1.02 -8.35 -30.73
CA THR A 505 -0.34 -8.81 -31.00
C THR A 505 -0.32 -10.19 -31.65
N LEU A 506 -1.40 -10.95 -31.51
CA LEU A 506 -1.50 -12.27 -32.13
C LEU A 506 -1.29 -12.22 -33.64
N ASP A 507 -1.78 -11.18 -34.33
CA ASP A 507 -1.59 -11.03 -35.77
C ASP A 507 -0.14 -10.69 -36.13
N GLN A 508 0.52 -9.81 -35.37
CA GLN A 508 1.95 -9.55 -35.57
C GLN A 508 2.80 -10.79 -35.33
N LEU A 509 2.41 -11.66 -34.39
CA LEU A 509 3.09 -12.93 -34.15
C LEU A 509 2.93 -13.89 -35.32
N LYS A 510 1.76 -13.94 -35.99
CA LYS A 510 1.57 -14.77 -37.19
C LYS A 510 2.45 -14.34 -38.37
N ASP A 511 2.83 -13.08 -38.43
CA ASP A 511 3.76 -12.57 -39.47
C ASP A 511 5.22 -13.00 -39.22
N ARG A 512 5.55 -13.45 -37.99
CA ARG A 512 6.93 -13.75 -37.55
C ARG A 512 7.15 -15.22 -37.18
N LEU A 513 6.10 -15.87 -36.69
CA LEU A 513 6.10 -17.24 -36.20
C LEU A 513 5.04 -18.05 -36.92
N THR A 514 5.30 -19.33 -37.12
CA THR A 514 4.30 -20.26 -37.63
C THR A 514 3.46 -20.75 -36.46
N LEU A 515 2.24 -20.21 -36.32
CA LEU A 515 1.28 -20.55 -35.26
C LEU A 515 0.24 -21.57 -35.77
N THR A 516 0.42 -22.84 -35.41
CA THR A 516 -0.54 -23.90 -35.76
C THR A 516 -1.61 -24.02 -34.69
N LYS A 517 -2.86 -23.71 -35.02
CA LYS A 517 -3.97 -23.78 -34.06
C LYS A 517 -4.21 -25.22 -33.61
N LEU A 518 -4.20 -25.46 -32.29
CA LEU A 518 -4.52 -26.74 -31.67
C LEU A 518 -5.96 -26.80 -31.17
N GLY A 519 -6.50 -25.64 -30.77
CA GLY A 519 -7.90 -25.50 -30.37
C GLY A 519 -8.27 -24.04 -30.17
N GLN A 520 -9.56 -23.74 -30.25
CA GLN A 520 -10.10 -22.41 -30.00
C GLN A 520 -11.53 -22.51 -29.48
N ASN A 521 -11.86 -21.58 -28.59
CA ASN A 521 -13.20 -21.19 -28.17
C ASN A 521 -13.24 -19.64 -28.13
N ASP A 522 -14.38 -19.05 -27.82
CA ASP A 522 -14.62 -17.61 -27.87
C ASP A 522 -13.59 -16.79 -27.08
N SER A 523 -13.23 -17.21 -25.84
CA SER A 523 -12.27 -16.46 -25.00
C SER A 523 -10.83 -17.02 -24.98
N VAL A 524 -10.58 -18.23 -25.51
CA VAL A 524 -9.27 -18.90 -25.38
C VAL A 524 -8.88 -19.62 -26.67
N SER A 525 -7.67 -19.36 -27.15
CA SER A 525 -7.05 -20.04 -28.28
C SER A 525 -5.71 -20.65 -27.89
N VAL A 526 -5.43 -21.86 -28.37
CA VAL A 526 -4.15 -22.55 -28.14
C VAL A 526 -3.47 -22.81 -29.48
N PHE A 527 -2.21 -22.44 -29.56
CA PHE A 527 -1.37 -22.60 -30.75
C PHE A 527 -0.10 -23.38 -30.41
N ARG A 528 0.32 -24.26 -31.31
CA ARG A 528 1.70 -24.75 -31.36
C ARG A 528 2.55 -23.70 -32.07
N VAL A 529 3.66 -23.32 -31.46
CA VAL A 529 4.61 -22.34 -31.97
C VAL A 529 5.75 -23.06 -32.66
N THR A 530 6.01 -22.69 -33.90
CA THR A 530 7.20 -23.12 -34.65
C THR A 530 7.86 -21.88 -35.26
N PRO A 531 9.18 -21.93 -35.55
CA PRO A 531 9.88 -20.83 -36.16
C PRO A 531 9.21 -20.39 -37.47
N GLY A 532 9.23 -19.09 -37.75
CA GLY A 532 8.80 -18.59 -39.07
C GLY A 532 9.65 -19.21 -40.17
N SER A 533 9.04 -19.53 -41.32
CA SER A 533 9.81 -19.80 -42.53
C SER A 533 10.55 -18.52 -42.92
N THR A 534 11.86 -18.47 -42.72
CA THR A 534 12.71 -17.38 -43.22
C THR A 534 12.49 -17.23 -44.72
N ASN A 535 11.97 -16.09 -45.15
CA ASN A 535 12.20 -15.58 -46.51
C ASN A 535 13.55 -14.86 -46.55
#